data_AF-A0A9E1QQL7-F1
#
_entry.id   AF-A0A9E1QQL7-F1
#
_cell.length_a   1.000
_cell.length_b   1.000
_cell.length_c   1.000
_cell.angle_alpha   90.00
_cell.angle_beta   90.00
_cell.angle_gamma   90.00
#
_symmetry.space_group_name_H-M   'P 1'
#
loop_
_entity.id
_entity.type
_entity.pdbx_description
1 polymer ?
#
loop_
_entity_poly.entity_id
_entity_poly.type
_entity_poly.pdbx_seq_one_letter_code
_entity_poly.pdbx_strand_id
1 'polypeptide(L)'
;MTLKQKLKTLYQRAYKDKLKLFRRTIRTSLKDPNLALDYLRFRRLTAKKHWKLAQPMLDKIGGRAVRIKDARLVKEVAEASLRLGDQVSYTKWQVEIARINGNFRPNDWTGEDLSDATLWISFRETEKQGLSDGLNLTGYVKKASSDAKYTVLVVEKRLVDIFKRTLPGVR
;
A
#
# COMPACT_ATOMS: atom_id res chain seq x y z
N MET A 1 -30.91 3.64 17.70
CA MET A 1 -29.77 3.07 18.46
C MET A 1 -29.50 3.93 19.68
N THR A 2 -29.62 3.39 20.90
CA THR A 2 -29.54 4.16 22.16
C THR A 2 -28.09 4.48 22.56
N LEU A 3 -27.88 5.52 23.37
CA LEU A 3 -26.55 5.96 23.85
C LEU A 3 -25.76 4.80 24.51
N LYS A 4 -26.47 3.96 25.27
CA LYS A 4 -25.94 2.76 25.95
C LYS A 4 -25.42 1.71 24.96
N GLN A 5 -26.10 1.53 23.82
CA GLN A 5 -25.65 0.64 22.73
C GLN A 5 -24.40 1.20 22.01
N LYS A 6 -24.32 2.52 21.82
CA LYS A 6 -23.12 3.16 21.25
C LYS A 6 -21.90 3.03 22.17
N LEU A 7 -22.07 3.22 23.48
CA LEU A 7 -20.98 3.07 24.45
C LEU A 7 -20.49 1.62 24.56
N LYS A 8 -21.40 0.64 24.59
CA LYS A 8 -21.05 -0.79 24.61
C LYS A 8 -20.23 -1.20 23.38
N THR A 9 -20.64 -0.73 22.20
CA THR A 9 -19.92 -1.02 20.94
C THR A 9 -18.55 -0.35 20.88
N LEU A 10 -18.41 0.90 21.37
CA LEU A 10 -17.11 1.56 21.50
C LEU A 10 -16.17 0.83 22.44
N TYR A 11 -16.65 0.40 23.61
CA TYR A 11 -15.86 -0.35 24.58
C TYR A 11 -15.41 -1.70 24.03
N GLN A 12 -16.31 -2.44 23.38
CA GLN A 12 -15.99 -3.72 22.73
C GLN A 12 -14.95 -3.56 21.62
N ARG A 13 -15.03 -2.48 20.82
CA ARG A 13 -14.03 -2.17 19.79
C ARG A 13 -12.66 -1.87 20.42
N ALA A 14 -12.63 -0.99 21.42
CA ALA A 14 -11.39 -0.63 22.11
C ALA A 14 -10.72 -1.85 22.77
N TYR A 15 -11.50 -2.74 23.38
CA TYR A 15 -10.99 -3.97 23.99
C TYR A 15 -10.43 -4.95 22.95
N LYS A 16 -11.15 -5.19 21.85
CA LYS A 16 -10.68 -6.03 20.74
C LYS A 16 -9.39 -5.50 20.13
N ASP A 17 -9.28 -4.18 19.95
CA ASP A 17 -8.08 -3.54 19.43
C ASP A 17 -6.89 -3.69 20.38
N LYS A 18 -7.10 -3.52 21.71
CA LYS A 18 -6.06 -3.74 22.72
C LYS A 18 -5.56 -5.18 22.72
N LEU A 19 -6.45 -6.18 22.70
CA LEU A 19 -6.07 -7.60 22.63
C LEU A 19 -5.31 -7.92 21.35
N LYS A 20 -5.77 -7.41 20.20
CA LYS A 20 -5.10 -7.59 18.91
C LYS A 20 -3.69 -7.01 18.92
N LEU A 21 -3.54 -5.82 19.48
CA LEU A 21 -2.25 -5.15 19.62
C LEU A 21 -1.32 -5.90 20.59
N PHE A 22 -1.84 -6.41 21.69
CA PHE A 22 -1.09 -7.23 22.66
C PHE A 22 -0.55 -8.51 22.01
N ARG A 23 -1.43 -9.34 21.42
CA ARG A 23 -1.04 -10.58 20.74
C ARG A 23 0.01 -10.34 19.66
N ARG A 24 -0.15 -9.24 18.90
CA ARG A 24 0.81 -8.87 17.87
C ARG A 24 2.14 -8.45 18.46
N THR A 25 2.14 -7.61 19.50
CA THR A 25 3.38 -7.15 20.13
C THR A 25 4.18 -8.36 20.60
N ILE A 26 3.54 -9.36 21.20
CA ILE A 26 4.18 -10.63 21.58
C ILE A 26 4.75 -11.35 20.34
N ARG A 27 3.93 -11.56 19.31
CA ARG A 27 4.37 -12.27 18.10
C ARG A 27 5.55 -11.56 17.42
N THR A 28 5.50 -10.23 17.33
CA THR A 28 6.55 -9.42 16.74
C THR A 28 7.78 -9.39 17.65
N SER A 29 7.62 -9.32 18.98
CA SER A 29 8.75 -9.30 19.91
C SER A 29 9.52 -10.62 19.91
N LEU A 30 8.85 -11.75 19.65
CA LEU A 30 9.50 -13.05 19.45
C LEU A 30 10.42 -13.09 18.21
N LYS A 31 10.18 -12.23 17.21
CA LYS A 31 10.99 -12.16 15.98
C LYS A 31 12.00 -11.00 16.01
N ASP A 32 11.55 -9.82 16.44
CA ASP A 32 12.33 -8.59 16.55
C ASP A 32 11.76 -7.74 17.71
N PRO A 33 12.38 -7.80 18.91
CA PRO A 33 11.98 -7.02 20.07
C PRO A 33 11.99 -5.50 19.82
N ASN A 34 12.97 -5.01 19.05
CA ASN A 34 13.12 -3.59 18.77
C ASN A 34 12.02 -3.10 17.82
N LEU A 35 11.61 -3.92 16.86
CA LEU A 35 10.45 -3.64 16.00
C LEU A 35 9.15 -3.56 16.80
N ALA A 36 8.96 -4.43 17.79
CA ALA A 36 7.79 -4.37 18.67
C ALA A 36 7.75 -3.05 19.46
N LEU A 37 8.88 -2.62 20.01
CA LEU A 37 9.00 -1.34 20.72
C LEU A 37 8.76 -0.13 19.80
N ASP A 38 9.39 -0.12 18.62
CA ASP A 38 9.20 0.94 17.63
C ASP A 38 7.72 1.03 17.20
N TYR A 39 7.06 -0.11 16.98
CA TYR A 39 5.64 -0.17 16.64
C TYR A 39 4.73 0.32 17.77
N LEU A 40 4.99 -0.07 19.02
CA LEU A 40 4.25 0.44 20.18
C LEU A 40 4.39 1.96 20.33
N ARG A 41 5.61 2.49 20.13
CA ARG A 41 5.87 3.93 20.17
C ARG A 41 5.11 4.65 19.05
N PHE A 42 5.14 4.12 17.83
CA PHE A 42 4.36 4.64 16.71
C PHE A 42 2.84 4.66 17.03
N ARG A 43 2.30 3.59 17.60
CA ARG A 43 0.88 3.51 18.00
C ARG A 43 0.52 4.52 19.08
N ARG A 44 1.41 4.77 20.04
CA ARG A 44 1.22 5.82 21.07
C ARG A 44 1.21 7.22 20.44
N LEU A 45 2.14 7.51 19.53
CA LEU A 45 2.23 8.82 18.87
C LEU A 45 1.02 9.11 17.98
N THR A 46 0.58 8.11 17.22
CA THR A 46 -0.63 8.23 16.37
C THR A 46 -1.90 8.40 17.20
N ALA A 47 -2.03 7.69 18.33
CA ALA A 47 -3.15 7.89 19.26
C ALA A 47 -3.19 9.32 19.84
N LYS A 48 -2.02 9.93 20.08
CA LYS A 48 -1.87 11.31 20.52
C LYS A 48 -1.90 12.34 19.38
N LYS A 49 -2.14 11.93 18.13
CA LYS A 49 -2.13 12.78 16.94
C LYS A 49 -0.79 13.51 16.68
N HIS A 50 0.32 12.98 17.18
CA HIS A 50 1.66 13.55 16.93
C HIS A 50 2.24 13.05 15.59
N TRP A 51 1.60 13.44 14.48
CA TRP A 51 1.91 12.93 13.15
C TRP A 51 3.34 13.22 12.70
N LYS A 52 3.84 14.43 12.95
CA LYS A 52 5.23 14.83 12.62
C LYS A 52 6.29 13.91 13.25
N LEU A 53 6.02 13.36 14.44
CA LEU A 53 6.92 12.44 15.13
C LEU A 53 6.71 10.98 14.69
N ALA A 54 5.49 10.64 14.28
CA ALA A 54 5.14 9.28 13.86
C ALA A 54 5.60 8.96 12.44
N GLN A 55 5.53 9.94 11.53
CA GLN A 55 5.88 9.79 10.11
C GLN A 55 7.29 9.24 9.87
N PRO A 56 8.38 9.81 10.44
CA PRO A 56 9.73 9.29 10.20
C PRO A 56 9.96 7.88 10.76
N MET A 57 9.08 7.38 11.62
CA MET A 57 9.19 6.02 12.15
C MET A 57 8.69 4.96 11.15
N LEU A 58 7.86 5.33 10.18
CA LEU A 58 7.23 4.38 9.26
C LEU A 58 8.27 3.65 8.41
N ASP A 59 9.28 4.35 7.89
CA ASP A 59 10.34 3.73 7.10
C ASP A 59 11.14 2.70 7.89
N LYS A 60 11.49 3.06 9.13
CA LYS A 60 12.23 2.17 10.03
C LYS A 60 11.43 0.90 10.36
N ILE A 61 10.15 1.06 10.68
CA ILE A 61 9.24 -0.06 10.98
C ILE A 61 9.03 -0.92 9.73
N GLY A 62 8.76 -0.29 8.58
CA GLY A 62 8.56 -0.97 7.29
C GLY A 62 9.78 -1.80 6.90
N GLY A 63 10.97 -1.21 6.89
CA GLY A 63 12.19 -1.91 6.50
C GLY A 63 12.57 -3.07 7.43
N ARG A 64 12.23 -3.02 8.72
CA ARG A 64 12.40 -4.17 9.64
C ARG A 64 11.32 -5.23 9.42
N ALA A 65 10.07 -4.81 9.20
CA ALA A 65 8.96 -5.71 8.90
C ALA A 65 9.21 -6.53 7.62
N VAL A 66 9.80 -5.91 6.59
CA VAL A 66 10.23 -6.58 5.36
C VAL A 66 11.27 -7.65 5.65
N ARG A 67 12.31 -7.32 6.44
CA ARG A 67 13.37 -8.27 6.81
C ARG A 67 12.85 -9.54 7.49
N ILE A 68 11.84 -9.40 8.35
CA ILE A 68 11.21 -10.55 9.04
C ILE A 68 10.02 -11.17 8.27
N LYS A 69 9.82 -10.75 7.02
CA LYS A 69 8.73 -11.18 6.12
C LYS A 69 7.32 -11.04 6.75
N ASP A 70 7.07 -9.99 7.54
CA ASP A 70 5.73 -9.71 8.11
C ASP A 70 4.90 -8.83 7.17
N ALA A 71 4.40 -9.42 6.07
CA ALA A 71 3.56 -8.73 5.07
C ALA A 71 2.37 -7.97 5.69
N ARG A 72 1.80 -8.49 6.79
CA ARG A 72 0.69 -7.82 7.47
C ARG A 72 1.13 -6.50 8.11
N LEU A 73 2.30 -6.47 8.75
CA LEU A 73 2.85 -5.24 9.30
C LEU A 73 3.26 -4.26 8.21
N VAL A 74 3.85 -4.75 7.11
CA VAL A 74 4.16 -3.90 5.95
C VAL A 74 2.88 -3.27 5.37
N LYS A 75 1.78 -4.01 5.25
CA LYS A 75 0.48 -3.48 4.82
C LYS A 75 -0.01 -2.32 5.68
N GLU A 76 0.11 -2.45 7.00
CA GLU A 76 -0.31 -1.36 7.89
C GLU A 76 0.60 -0.14 7.82
N VAL A 77 1.90 -0.33 7.59
CA VAL A 77 2.84 0.78 7.32
C VAL A 77 2.47 1.47 6.00
N ALA A 78 2.10 0.71 4.96
CA ALA A 78 1.59 1.27 3.70
C ALA A 78 0.35 2.12 3.95
N GLU A 79 -0.69 1.57 4.57
CA GLU A 79 -1.93 2.30 4.88
C GLU A 79 -1.70 3.53 5.75
N ALA A 80 -0.75 3.47 6.69
CA ALA A 80 -0.37 4.63 7.49
C ALA A 80 0.33 5.72 6.65
N SER A 81 1.21 5.33 5.72
CA SER A 81 1.88 6.26 4.80
C SER A 81 0.86 6.97 3.91
N LEU A 82 -0.11 6.23 3.36
CA LEU A 82 -1.20 6.79 2.56
C LEU A 82 -2.03 7.82 3.34
N ARG A 83 -2.38 7.52 4.61
CA ARG A 83 -3.11 8.46 5.47
C ARG A 83 -2.33 9.74 5.79
N LEU A 84 -1.00 9.70 5.68
CA LEU A 84 -0.11 10.85 5.86
C LEU A 84 0.17 11.58 4.53
N GLY A 85 -0.43 11.14 3.42
CA GLY A 85 -0.21 11.71 2.09
C GLY A 85 1.11 11.27 1.42
N ASP A 86 1.83 10.32 2.01
CA ASP A 86 3.07 9.80 1.45
C ASP A 86 2.79 8.65 0.47
N GLN A 87 2.45 9.03 -0.76
CA GLN A 87 2.14 8.10 -1.84
C GLN A 87 3.37 7.28 -2.27
N VAL A 88 4.57 7.86 -2.19
CA VAL A 88 5.82 7.21 -2.59
C VAL A 88 6.11 6.04 -1.66
N SER A 89 6.07 6.28 -0.35
CA SER A 89 6.23 5.22 0.64
C SER A 89 5.10 4.20 0.56
N TYR A 90 3.85 4.62 0.35
CA TYR A 90 2.73 3.69 0.13
C TYR A 90 3.04 2.69 -0.99
N THR A 91 3.40 3.19 -2.18
CA THR A 91 3.71 2.35 -3.35
C THR A 91 4.89 1.43 -3.09
N LYS A 92 5.98 1.94 -2.51
CA LYS A 92 7.14 1.15 -2.09
C LYS A 92 6.72 -0.02 -1.22
N TRP A 93 5.88 0.21 -0.22
CA TRP A 93 5.42 -0.87 0.68
C TRP A 93 4.48 -1.86 0.00
N GLN A 94 3.66 -1.44 -0.98
CA GLN A 94 2.85 -2.37 -1.78
C GLN A 94 3.71 -3.34 -2.58
N VAL A 95 4.81 -2.86 -3.18
CA VAL A 95 5.77 -3.71 -3.89
C VAL A 95 6.38 -4.74 -2.93
N GLU A 96 6.81 -4.32 -1.75
CA GLU A 96 7.37 -5.23 -0.74
C GLU A 96 6.36 -6.28 -0.25
N ILE A 97 5.07 -5.92 -0.12
CA ILE A 97 4.01 -6.88 0.21
C ILE A 97 3.86 -7.92 -0.90
N ALA A 98 3.88 -7.50 -2.17
CA ALA A 98 3.81 -8.40 -3.30
C ALA A 98 5.01 -9.37 -3.30
N ARG A 99 6.22 -8.87 -3.02
CA ARG A 99 7.45 -9.68 -2.89
C ARG A 99 7.33 -10.72 -1.79
N ILE A 100 6.92 -10.32 -0.59
CA ILE A 100 6.75 -11.23 0.56
C ILE A 100 5.70 -12.31 0.26
N ASN A 101 4.63 -11.96 -0.45
CA ASN A 101 3.55 -12.90 -0.79
C ASN A 101 3.87 -13.79 -2.01
N GLY A 102 5.02 -13.60 -2.68
CA GLY A 102 5.35 -14.34 -3.90
C GLY A 102 4.54 -13.93 -5.14
N ASN A 103 3.89 -12.76 -5.08
CA ASN A 103 3.09 -12.21 -6.18
C ASN A 103 3.92 -11.28 -7.09
N PHE A 104 5.18 -11.02 -6.74
CA PHE A 104 6.08 -10.16 -7.50
C PHE A 104 6.81 -10.99 -8.57
N ARG A 105 6.65 -10.60 -9.83
CA ARG A 105 7.26 -11.30 -10.96
C ARG A 105 8.66 -10.73 -11.25
N PRO A 106 9.58 -11.51 -11.82
CA PRO A 106 10.92 -11.03 -12.19
C PRO A 106 10.91 -9.82 -13.15
N ASN A 107 9.85 -9.66 -13.94
CA ASN A 107 9.73 -8.60 -14.94
C ASN A 107 8.83 -7.43 -14.46
N ASP A 108 8.40 -7.44 -13.20
CA ASP A 108 7.64 -6.32 -12.66
C ASP A 108 8.57 -5.11 -12.49
N TRP A 109 8.18 -3.98 -13.06
CA TRP A 109 8.94 -2.74 -12.98
C TRP A 109 9.03 -2.23 -11.54
N THR A 110 10.23 -1.91 -11.07
CA THR A 110 10.51 -1.41 -9.71
C THR A 110 10.88 0.07 -9.65
N GLY A 111 10.84 0.76 -10.79
CA GLY A 111 11.23 2.16 -10.90
C GLY A 111 12.61 2.35 -11.55
N GLU A 112 13.11 1.33 -12.25
CA GLU A 112 14.27 1.45 -13.14
C GLU A 112 13.99 2.44 -14.27
N ASP A 113 15.05 2.98 -14.87
CA ASP A 113 14.93 3.78 -16.10
C ASP A 113 14.37 2.92 -17.24
N LEU A 114 13.38 3.45 -17.95
CA LEU A 114 12.69 2.77 -19.05
C LEU A 114 12.97 3.41 -20.40
N SER A 115 13.90 4.37 -20.49
CA SER A 115 14.17 5.18 -21.70
C SER A 115 14.32 4.36 -22.98
N ASP A 116 14.88 3.15 -22.89
CA ASP A 116 15.09 2.22 -24.01
C ASP A 116 14.17 0.98 -23.97
N ALA A 117 13.31 0.87 -22.96
CA ALA A 117 12.47 -0.29 -22.70
C ALA A 117 11.02 -0.11 -23.18
N THR A 118 10.31 -1.24 -23.32
CA THR A 118 8.86 -1.25 -23.51
C THR A 118 8.16 -1.52 -22.19
N LEU A 119 7.36 -0.57 -21.72
CA LEU A 119 6.56 -0.69 -20.51
C LEU A 119 5.24 -1.42 -20.83
N TRP A 120 5.02 -2.58 -20.23
CA TRP A 120 3.78 -3.33 -20.37
C TRP A 120 2.92 -3.18 -19.10
N ILE A 121 1.75 -2.57 -19.23
CA ILE A 121 0.80 -2.39 -18.11
C ILE A 121 -0.45 -3.19 -18.40
N SER A 122 -0.84 -4.07 -17.48
CA SER A 122 -2.02 -4.92 -17.62
C SER A 122 -3.08 -4.56 -16.59
N PHE A 123 -4.15 -3.89 -17.03
CA PHE A 123 -5.38 -3.75 -16.25
C PHE A 123 -6.29 -4.94 -16.54
N ARG A 124 -6.19 -5.99 -15.71
CA ARG A 124 -7.18 -7.06 -15.68
C ARG A 124 -8.11 -6.78 -14.51
N GLU A 125 -9.30 -6.26 -14.79
CA GLU A 125 -10.35 -6.17 -13.76
C GLU A 125 -10.64 -7.60 -13.29
N THR A 126 -10.57 -7.83 -11.99
CA THR A 126 -11.31 -8.96 -11.41
C THR A 126 -12.77 -8.54 -11.39
N GLU A 127 -13.70 -9.45 -11.69
CA GLU A 127 -15.15 -9.23 -11.94
C GLU A 127 -15.92 -8.30 -10.95
N LYS A 128 -15.29 -7.89 -9.85
CA LYS A 128 -15.83 -6.98 -8.82
C LYS A 128 -15.34 -5.53 -8.90
N GLN A 129 -14.37 -5.20 -9.74
CA GLN A 129 -13.80 -3.86 -9.86
C GLN A 129 -14.26 -3.24 -11.18
N GLY A 130 -15.05 -2.17 -11.12
CA GLY A 130 -15.46 -1.43 -12.31
C GLY A 130 -14.44 -0.40 -12.75
N LEU A 131 -14.70 0.18 -13.94
CA LEU A 131 -13.99 1.21 -14.70
C LEU A 131 -13.19 2.27 -13.90
N SER A 132 -13.67 2.59 -12.69
CA SER A 132 -13.11 3.55 -11.73
C SER A 132 -11.59 3.42 -11.58
N ASP A 133 -11.09 2.22 -11.30
CA ASP A 133 -9.70 2.07 -10.84
C ASP A 133 -8.71 2.26 -11.99
N GLY A 134 -9.02 1.76 -13.18
CA GLY A 134 -8.20 1.98 -14.37
C GLY A 134 -8.15 3.46 -14.78
N LEU A 135 -9.29 4.17 -14.71
CA LEU A 135 -9.34 5.61 -15.02
C LEU A 135 -8.61 6.46 -13.97
N ASN A 136 -8.73 6.13 -12.69
CA ASN A 136 -8.03 6.83 -11.60
C ASN A 136 -6.51 6.70 -11.72
N LEU A 137 -6.02 5.67 -12.40
CA LEU A 137 -4.60 5.42 -12.60
C LEU A 137 -4.02 6.03 -13.88
N THR A 138 -4.85 6.63 -14.75
CA THR A 138 -4.41 7.22 -16.03
C THR A 138 -3.30 8.25 -15.88
N GLY A 139 -3.35 9.10 -14.85
CA GLY A 139 -2.28 10.07 -14.57
C GLY A 139 -0.94 9.41 -14.25
N TYR A 140 -0.95 8.29 -13.52
CA TYR A 140 0.24 7.50 -13.23
C TYR A 140 0.75 6.76 -14.47
N VAL A 141 -0.16 6.21 -15.28
CA VAL A 141 0.20 5.57 -16.56
C VAL A 141 0.85 6.59 -17.48
N LYS A 142 0.28 7.80 -17.60
CA LYS A 142 0.86 8.87 -18.42
C LYS A 142 2.28 9.21 -17.97
N LYS A 143 2.50 9.35 -16.67
CA LYS A 143 3.83 9.62 -16.11
C LYS A 143 4.80 8.47 -16.38
N ALA A 144 4.41 7.23 -16.12
CA ALA A 144 5.28 6.08 -16.40
C ALA A 144 5.57 5.94 -17.90
N SER A 145 4.60 6.30 -18.75
CA SER A 145 4.76 6.22 -20.21
C SER A 145 5.71 7.27 -20.79
N SER A 146 5.88 8.43 -20.14
CA SER A 146 6.85 9.43 -20.62
C SER A 146 8.29 9.00 -20.44
N ASP A 147 8.52 8.08 -19.51
CA ASP A 147 9.86 7.60 -19.16
C ASP A 147 10.22 6.33 -19.93
N ALA A 148 9.30 5.80 -20.76
CA ALA A 148 9.48 4.57 -21.53
C ALA A 148 9.55 4.82 -23.05
N LYS A 149 10.37 4.06 -23.78
CA LYS A 149 10.44 4.12 -25.26
C LYS A 149 9.09 3.81 -25.92
N TYR A 150 8.43 2.78 -25.41
CA TYR A 150 7.09 2.37 -25.82
C TYR A 150 6.29 1.97 -24.58
N THR A 151 4.98 2.24 -24.59
CA THR A 151 4.07 1.75 -23.56
C THR A 151 2.92 1.00 -24.20
N VAL A 152 2.65 -0.21 -23.71
CA VAL A 152 1.52 -1.05 -24.11
C VAL A 152 0.57 -1.20 -22.92
N LEU A 153 -0.70 -0.86 -23.14
CA LEU A 153 -1.75 -0.96 -22.13
C LEU A 153 -2.75 -2.06 -22.49
N VAL A 154 -2.71 -3.16 -21.74
CA VAL A 154 -3.66 -4.25 -21.90
C VAL A 154 -4.87 -4.00 -21.01
N VAL A 155 -6.00 -3.72 -21.64
CA VAL A 155 -7.31 -3.49 -21.02
C VAL A 155 -8.36 -4.39 -21.66
N GLU A 156 -9.53 -4.50 -21.03
CA GLU A 156 -10.68 -5.14 -21.66
C GLU A 156 -11.11 -4.41 -22.95
N LYS A 157 -11.59 -5.17 -23.94
CA LYS A 157 -11.97 -4.64 -25.26
C LYS A 157 -12.91 -3.42 -25.19
N ARG A 158 -13.88 -3.45 -24.26
CA ARG A 158 -14.85 -2.34 -24.06
C ARG A 158 -14.22 -1.03 -23.58
N LEU A 159 -12.99 -1.07 -23.07
CA LEU A 159 -12.29 0.09 -22.49
C LEU A 159 -11.27 0.71 -23.45
N VAL A 160 -10.93 0.02 -24.54
CA VAL A 160 -9.89 0.44 -25.49
C VAL A 160 -10.12 1.87 -25.98
N ASP A 161 -11.34 2.20 -26.42
CA ASP A 161 -11.63 3.53 -26.96
C ASP A 161 -11.53 4.64 -25.91
N ILE A 162 -11.89 4.34 -24.66
CA ILE A 162 -11.80 5.29 -23.54
C ILE A 162 -10.33 5.59 -23.23
N PHE A 163 -9.51 4.55 -23.10
CA PHE A 163 -8.08 4.73 -22.83
C PHE A 163 -7.35 5.36 -24.00
N LYS A 164 -7.69 5.02 -25.25
CA LYS A 164 -7.10 5.64 -26.45
C LYS A 164 -7.37 7.15 -26.51
N ARG A 165 -8.57 7.59 -26.11
CA ARG A 165 -8.90 9.03 -26.00
C ARG A 165 -8.14 9.70 -24.85
N THR A 166 -7.98 9.00 -23.73
CA THR A 166 -7.37 9.55 -22.51
C THR A 166 -5.84 9.58 -22.56
N LEU A 167 -5.22 8.63 -23.26
CA LEU A 167 -3.78 8.40 -23.35
C LEU A 167 -3.34 8.19 -24.81
N PRO A 168 -3.36 9.24 -25.66
CA PRO A 168 -3.16 9.10 -27.11
C PRO A 168 -1.76 8.63 -27.56
N GLY A 169 -0.78 8.56 -26.66
CA GLY A 169 0.58 8.05 -26.93
C GLY A 169 0.84 6.62 -26.46
N VAL A 170 -0.16 5.96 -25.85
CA VAL A 170 -0.05 4.60 -25.33
C VAL A 170 -0.71 3.63 -26.32
N ARG A 171 -0.05 2.51 -26.61
CA ARG A 171 -0.50 1.49 -27.57
C ARG A 171 -1.40 0.45 -26.92
#